data_AF-A0A2J8UX24-F1
#
_entry.id   AF-A0A2J8UX24-F1
#
_cell.length_a   1.000
_cell.length_b   1.000
_cell.length_c   1.000
_cell.angle_alpha   90.00
_cell.angle_beta   90.00
_cell.angle_gamma   90.00
#
_symmetry.space_group_name_H-M   'P 1'
#
loop_
_entity.id
_entity.type
_entity.pdbx_description
1 polymer ?
#
loop_
_entity_poly.entity_id
_entity_poly.type
_entity_poly.pdbx_seq_one_letter_code
_entity_poly.pdbx_strand_id
1 'polypeptide(L)'
;MKPTQEMNISLVWCLLVLSFAIKVLFSLTTHYFKVEDGGERSVCVTFGFFFFVKAMAVLIVTENYLEFGLETGFTNFSDSAMKFLEKQGLESQSPVSKLTFKFFLAIFCSLIGAFLTFPGLRLAQMHLDALNLATEKITQTLLHINFLAPLFMVLLWVKPITKDYIMNPPLGKESIPL
;
A
#
# COMPACT_ATOMS: atom_id res chain seq x y z
N MET A 1 23.13 -35.08 -1.25
CA MET A 1 23.04 -33.86 -2.09
C MET A 1 21.84 -33.08 -1.59
N LYS A 2 22.02 -31.96 -0.86
CA LYS A 2 20.88 -31.13 -0.42
C LYS A 2 20.29 -30.44 -1.66
N PRO A 3 18.96 -30.36 -1.83
CA PRO A 3 18.39 -29.69 -2.99
C PRO A 3 18.88 -28.24 -2.99
N THR A 4 19.54 -27.87 -4.07
CA THR A 4 19.93 -26.50 -4.38
C THR A 4 18.70 -25.61 -4.26
N GLN A 5 18.87 -24.54 -3.50
CA GLN A 5 17.90 -23.47 -3.28
C GLN A 5 17.39 -22.95 -4.64
N GLU A 6 16.26 -23.47 -5.12
CA GLU A 6 15.65 -23.00 -6.36
C GLU A 6 15.11 -21.59 -6.13
N MET A 7 15.64 -20.62 -6.88
CA MET A 7 15.14 -19.25 -6.84
C MET A 7 13.71 -19.25 -7.36
N ASN A 8 12.77 -18.78 -6.55
CA ASN A 8 11.37 -18.68 -6.95
C ASN A 8 11.25 -17.68 -8.11
N ILE A 9 11.00 -18.19 -9.31
CA ILE A 9 10.89 -17.38 -10.54
C ILE A 9 9.74 -16.36 -10.44
N SER A 10 8.66 -16.66 -9.70
CA SER A 10 7.57 -15.71 -9.47
C SER A 10 8.04 -14.45 -8.72
N LEU A 11 8.98 -14.59 -7.78
CA LEU A 11 9.58 -13.43 -7.09
C LEU A 11 10.33 -12.53 -8.08
N VAL A 12 11.07 -13.12 -9.03
CA VAL A 12 11.79 -12.36 -10.07
C VAL A 12 10.80 -11.57 -10.93
N TRP A 13 9.71 -12.19 -11.35
CA TRP A 13 8.66 -11.50 -12.12
C TRP A 13 8.00 -10.37 -11.33
N CYS A 14 7.67 -10.60 -10.06
CA CYS A 14 7.11 -9.55 -9.19
C CYS A 14 8.08 -8.36 -9.07
N LEU A 15 9.38 -8.61 -8.88
CA LEU A 15 10.39 -7.56 -8.80
C LEU A 15 10.55 -6.80 -10.12
N LEU A 16 10.46 -7.49 -11.26
CA LEU A 16 10.53 -6.87 -12.58
C LEU A 16 9.33 -5.94 -12.81
N VAL A 17 8.11 -6.42 -12.55
CA VAL A 17 6.88 -5.62 -12.66
C VAL A 17 6.94 -4.40 -11.75
N LEU A 18 7.35 -4.59 -10.49
CA LEU A 18 7.51 -3.50 -9.53
C LEU A 18 8.53 -2.46 -10.01
N SER A 19 9.67 -2.91 -10.54
CA SER A 19 10.71 -2.03 -11.07
C SER A 19 10.21 -1.22 -12.26
N PHE A 20 9.46 -1.84 -13.17
CA PHE A 20 8.85 -1.13 -14.30
C PHE A 20 7.82 -0.10 -13.84
N ALA A 21 6.96 -0.46 -12.89
CA ALA A 21 5.98 0.46 -12.31
C ALA A 21 6.66 1.67 -11.66
N ILE A 22 7.68 1.45 -10.82
CA ILE A 22 8.45 2.53 -10.19
C ILE A 22 9.12 3.42 -11.25
N LYS A 23 9.71 2.83 -12.29
CA LYS A 23 10.33 3.58 -13.39
C LYS A 23 9.32 4.48 -14.10
N VAL A 24 8.13 3.96 -14.43
CA VAL A 24 7.07 4.74 -15.10
C VAL A 24 6.60 5.87 -14.20
N LEU A 25 6.34 5.59 -12.92
CA LEU A 25 5.92 6.58 -11.92
C LEU A 25 6.94 7.70 -11.74
N PHE A 26 8.23 7.34 -11.66
CA PHE A 26 9.32 8.30 -11.56
C PHE A 26 9.47 9.15 -12.83
N SER A 27 9.39 8.51 -14.01
CA SER A 27 9.45 9.19 -15.31
C SER A 27 8.32 10.23 -15.44
N LEU A 28 7.11 9.84 -15.05
CA LEU A 28 5.95 10.72 -15.10
C LEU A 28 6.09 11.89 -14.13
N THR A 29 6.49 11.61 -12.88
CA THR A 29 6.73 12.65 -11.88
C THR A 29 7.81 13.63 -12.36
N THR A 30 8.90 13.13 -12.95
CA THR A 30 9.98 13.97 -13.50
C THR A 30 9.48 14.86 -14.63
N HIS A 31 8.55 14.38 -15.46
CA HIS A 31 7.95 15.19 -16.51
C HIS A 31 7.14 16.36 -15.95
N TYR A 32 6.28 16.11 -14.96
CA TYR A 32 5.54 17.19 -14.27
C TYR A 32 6.49 18.16 -13.56
N PHE A 33 7.55 17.66 -12.92
CA PHE A 33 8.53 18.53 -12.25
C PHE A 33 9.33 19.43 -13.20
N LYS A 34 9.38 19.14 -14.50
CA LYS A 34 10.09 19.96 -15.50
C LYS A 34 9.27 21.16 -15.99
N VAL A 35 7.96 21.20 -15.72
CA VAL A 35 7.12 22.36 -16.05
C VAL A 35 7.60 23.58 -15.26
N GLU A 36 7.65 24.76 -15.90
CA GLU A 36 8.22 26.00 -15.32
C GLU A 36 7.44 26.50 -14.10
N ASP A 37 6.15 26.18 -14.00
CA ASP A 37 5.31 26.57 -12.86
C ASP A 37 5.62 25.71 -11.62
N GLY A 38 6.21 26.34 -10.60
CA GLY A 38 6.58 25.68 -9.33
C GLY A 38 5.41 25.09 -8.52
N GLY A 39 4.16 25.39 -8.90
CA GLY A 39 2.95 24.89 -8.24
C GLY A 39 2.86 23.37 -8.21
N GLU A 40 3.17 22.70 -9.33
CA GLU A 40 3.11 21.24 -9.44
C GLU A 40 4.07 20.55 -8.44
N ARG A 41 5.28 21.07 -8.31
CA ARG A 41 6.28 20.56 -7.37
C ARG A 41 5.79 20.66 -5.92
N SER A 42 5.19 21.80 -5.56
CA SER A 42 4.65 22.03 -4.22
C SER A 42 3.50 21.09 -3.88
N VAL A 43 2.61 20.80 -4.85
CA VAL A 43 1.51 19.85 -4.69
C VAL A 43 2.05 18.45 -4.46
N CYS A 44 3.01 17.98 -5.27
CA CYS A 44 3.60 16.66 -5.10
C CYS A 44 4.27 16.47 -3.73
N VAL A 45 5.04 17.47 -3.26
CA VAL A 45 5.68 17.41 -1.93
C VAL A 45 4.63 17.40 -0.81
N THR A 46 3.60 18.24 -0.92
CA THR A 46 2.52 18.32 0.08
C THR A 46 1.76 17.00 0.19
N PHE A 47 1.39 16.38 -0.95
CA PHE A 47 0.76 15.08 -0.95
C PHE A 47 1.69 13.97 -0.47
N GLY A 48 3.00 14.05 -0.78
CA GLY A 48 4.00 13.14 -0.23
C GLY A 48 3.99 13.14 1.31
N PHE A 49 3.98 14.32 1.93
CA PHE A 49 3.86 14.45 3.38
C PHE A 49 2.50 13.96 3.92
N PHE A 50 1.41 14.28 3.22
CA PHE A 50 0.08 13.78 3.58
C PHE A 50 0.04 12.24 3.60
N PHE A 51 0.58 11.59 2.56
CA PHE A 51 0.65 10.14 2.50
C PHE A 51 1.61 9.54 3.53
N PHE A 52 2.69 10.24 3.88
CA PHE A 52 3.57 9.85 4.98
C PHE A 52 2.81 9.78 6.31
N VAL A 53 2.11 10.86 6.68
CA VAL A 53 1.32 10.91 7.91
C VAL A 53 0.23 9.84 7.91
N LYS A 54 -0.49 9.68 6.79
CA LYS A 54 -1.50 8.64 6.64
C LYS A 54 -0.90 7.23 6.79
N ALA A 55 0.24 6.96 6.16
CA ALA A 55 0.92 5.67 6.25
C ALA A 55 1.38 5.38 7.68
N MET A 56 1.95 6.36 8.37
CA MET A 56 2.32 6.23 9.79
C MET A 56 1.11 5.95 10.67
N ALA A 57 0.00 6.68 10.48
CA ALA A 57 -1.25 6.46 11.22
C ALA A 57 -1.82 5.06 10.98
N VAL A 58 -1.67 4.51 9.77
CA VAL A 58 -2.14 3.16 9.44
C VAL A 58 -1.20 2.07 9.97
N LEU A 59 0.12 2.27 9.87
CA LEU A 59 1.12 1.28 10.29
C LEU A 59 1.29 1.19 11.82
N ILE A 60 0.91 2.24 12.56
CA ILE A 60 0.90 2.20 14.02
C ILE A 60 -0.28 1.40 14.57
N VAL A 61 -1.38 1.30 13.80
CA VAL A 61 -2.54 0.48 14.17
C VAL A 61 -2.09 -0.98 14.29
N THR A 62 -2.51 -1.62 15.38
CA THR A 62 -2.14 -3.01 15.65
C THR A 62 -2.79 -3.95 14.64
N GLU A 63 -2.15 -5.09 14.37
CA GLU A 63 -2.68 -6.11 13.45
C GLU A 63 -4.01 -6.72 13.91
N ASN A 64 -4.45 -6.45 15.14
CA ASN A 64 -5.76 -6.89 15.62
C ASN A 64 -6.92 -6.16 14.93
N TYR A 65 -6.66 -5.01 14.32
CA TYR A 65 -7.68 -4.25 13.58
C TYR A 65 -7.49 -4.30 12.06
N LEU A 66 -6.25 -4.46 11.57
CA LEU A 66 -5.92 -4.49 10.14
C LEU A 66 -5.18 -5.79 9.76
N GLU A 67 -5.65 -6.48 8.73
CA GLU A 67 -5.03 -7.71 8.19
C GLU A 67 -3.81 -7.40 7.32
N PHE A 68 -2.80 -6.72 7.87
CA PHE A 68 -1.55 -6.48 7.15
C PHE A 68 -0.56 -7.64 7.22
N GLY A 69 -0.50 -8.37 8.34
CA GLY A 69 0.47 -9.46 8.56
C GLY A 69 1.94 -9.00 8.53
N LEU A 70 2.19 -7.71 8.76
CA LEU A 70 3.48 -7.04 8.75
C LEU A 70 4.42 -7.53 9.86
N GLU A 71 3.91 -7.78 11.06
CA GLU A 71 4.68 -8.28 12.19
C GLU A 71 5.15 -9.70 11.95
N THR A 72 4.25 -10.57 11.46
CA THR A 72 4.61 -11.95 11.08
C THR A 72 5.60 -11.95 9.91
N GLY A 73 5.40 -11.08 8.93
CA GLY A 73 6.34 -10.90 7.82
C GLY A 73 7.71 -10.42 8.29
N PHE A 74 7.74 -9.46 9.20
CA PHE A 74 8.97 -8.90 9.76
C PHE A 74 9.74 -9.94 10.60
N THR A 75 9.07 -10.72 11.44
CA THR A 75 9.74 -11.78 12.22
C THR A 75 10.35 -12.83 11.30
N ASN A 76 9.62 -13.29 10.29
CA ASN A 76 10.13 -14.26 9.31
C ASN A 76 11.32 -13.72 8.52
N PHE A 77 11.26 -12.44 8.12
CA PHE A 77 12.36 -11.77 7.44
C PHE A 77 13.58 -11.62 8.35
N SER A 78 13.40 -11.13 9.57
CA SER A 78 14.48 -10.96 10.55
C SER A 78 15.17 -12.29 10.86
N ASP A 79 14.41 -13.36 11.09
CA ASP A 79 14.95 -14.70 11.34
C ASP A 79 15.75 -15.23 10.15
N SER A 80 15.27 -15.00 8.94
CA SER A 80 15.96 -15.39 7.70
C SER A 80 17.24 -14.58 7.49
N ALA A 81 17.20 -13.28 7.79
CA ALA A 81 18.34 -12.37 7.68
C ALA A 81 19.44 -12.73 8.70
N MET A 82 19.07 -13.05 9.95
CA MET A 82 20.03 -13.50 10.97
C MET A 82 20.74 -14.78 10.54
N LYS A 83 19.99 -15.79 10.07
CA LYS A 83 20.58 -17.05 9.53
C LYS A 83 21.49 -16.81 8.34
N PHE A 84 21.23 -15.80 7.52
CA PHE A 84 22.10 -15.42 6.41
C PHE A 84 23.37 -14.75 6.92
N LEU A 85 23.28 -13.84 7.89
CA LEU A 85 24.44 -13.15 8.47
C LEU A 85 25.37 -14.10 9.23
N GLU A 86 24.81 -15.04 10.01
CA GLU A 86 25.57 -16.08 10.69
C GLU A 86 26.39 -16.92 9.70
N LYS A 87 25.80 -17.27 8.55
CA LYS A 87 26.52 -17.98 7.47
C LYS A 87 27.65 -17.16 6.85
N GLN A 88 27.58 -15.83 6.93
CA GLN A 88 28.63 -14.92 6.48
C GLN A 88 29.67 -14.63 7.59
N GLY A 89 29.56 -15.29 8.76
CA GLY A 89 30.49 -15.15 9.88
C GLY A 89 30.32 -13.86 10.69
N LEU A 90 29.19 -13.16 10.51
CA LEU A 90 28.86 -11.97 11.29
C LEU A 90 27.93 -12.36 12.44
N GLU A 91 28.41 -12.29 13.69
CA GLU A 91 27.53 -12.35 14.85
C GLU A 91 26.80 -11.02 14.98
N SER A 92 25.48 -11.01 14.75
CA SER A 92 24.70 -9.77 14.83
C SER A 92 23.53 -9.90 15.77
N GLN A 93 23.55 -9.02 16.78
CA GLN A 93 22.40 -8.56 17.56
C GLN A 93 21.26 -8.15 16.61
N SER A 94 20.00 -8.36 17.01
CA SER A 94 18.80 -8.15 16.18
C SER A 94 18.90 -6.85 15.34
N PRO A 95 18.97 -6.94 13.99
CA PRO A 95 19.56 -5.88 13.17
C PRO A 95 18.68 -4.61 13.01
N VAL A 96 17.37 -4.67 13.29
CA VAL A 96 16.44 -3.53 13.10
C VAL A 96 15.26 -3.63 14.08
N SER A 97 14.81 -2.51 14.66
CA SER A 97 13.59 -2.51 15.49
C SER A 97 12.31 -2.57 14.62
N LYS A 98 11.23 -3.18 15.11
CA LYS A 98 9.90 -3.20 14.43
C LYS A 98 9.43 -1.78 14.04
N LEU A 99 9.69 -0.79 14.89
CA LEU A 99 9.32 0.60 14.65
C LEU A 99 10.12 1.20 13.48
N THR A 100 11.43 0.95 13.44
CA THR A 100 12.30 1.41 12.36
C THR A 100 11.85 0.80 11.02
N PHE A 101 11.47 -0.47 11.00
CA PHE A 101 10.93 -1.11 9.80
C PHE A 101 9.63 -0.45 9.32
N LYS A 102 8.68 -0.21 10.24
CA LYS A 102 7.43 0.53 9.93
C LYS A 102 7.70 1.94 9.40
N PHE A 103 8.68 2.64 9.97
CA PHE A 103 9.08 3.97 9.52
C PHE A 103 9.63 3.98 8.10
N PHE A 104 10.54 3.05 7.76
CA PHE A 104 11.02 2.91 6.38
C PHE A 104 9.89 2.57 5.41
N LEU A 105 9.00 1.67 5.80
CA LEU A 105 7.82 1.35 4.99
C LEU A 105 6.94 2.59 4.76
N ALA A 106 6.73 3.43 5.79
CA ALA A 106 6.00 4.68 5.65
C ALA A 106 6.67 5.66 4.68
N ILE A 107 8.01 5.74 4.66
CA ILE A 107 8.77 6.52 3.67
C ILE A 107 8.51 5.99 2.26
N PHE A 108 8.57 4.67 2.04
CA PHE A 108 8.27 4.09 0.73
C PHE A 108 6.82 4.36 0.30
N CYS A 109 5.86 4.21 1.21
CA CYS A 109 4.46 4.56 0.94
C CYS A 109 4.28 6.05 0.60
N SER A 110 4.99 6.94 1.29
CA SER A 110 5.00 8.38 1.00
C SER A 110 5.53 8.67 -0.40
N LEU A 111 6.66 8.07 -0.78
CA LEU A 111 7.26 8.26 -2.12
C LEU A 111 6.32 7.76 -3.22
N ILE A 112 5.74 6.57 -3.05
CA ILE A 112 4.76 6.02 -4.00
C ILE A 112 3.53 6.92 -4.07
N GLY A 113 3.01 7.38 -2.92
CA GLY A 113 1.87 8.30 -2.87
C GLY A 113 2.14 9.64 -3.56
N ALA A 114 3.34 10.21 -3.37
CA ALA A 114 3.77 11.41 -4.08
C ALA A 114 3.75 11.20 -5.60
N PHE A 115 4.34 10.10 -6.08
CA PHE A 115 4.36 9.78 -7.51
C PHE A 115 2.97 9.48 -8.09
N LEU A 116 2.05 8.97 -7.28
CA LEU A 116 0.66 8.72 -7.66
C LEU A 116 -0.22 9.97 -7.58
N THR A 117 0.28 11.10 -7.08
CA THR A 117 -0.54 12.32 -6.91
C THR A 117 -1.04 12.84 -8.25
N PHE A 118 -0.17 13.05 -9.24
CA PHE A 118 -0.60 13.50 -10.57
C PHE A 118 -1.45 12.47 -11.33
N PRO A 119 -1.06 11.18 -11.40
CA PRO A 119 -1.95 10.13 -11.90
C PRO A 119 -3.32 10.14 -11.24
N GLY A 120 -3.38 10.30 -9.92
CA GLY A 120 -4.62 10.31 -9.15
C GLY A 120 -5.50 11.52 -9.47
N LEU A 121 -4.91 12.72 -9.54
CA LEU A 121 -5.62 13.93 -9.96
C LEU A 121 -6.13 13.80 -11.39
N ARG A 122 -5.32 13.24 -12.30
CA ARG A 122 -5.72 13.01 -13.69
C ARG A 122 -6.84 11.98 -13.79
N LEU A 123 -6.79 10.91 -13.01
CA LEU A 123 -7.86 9.91 -12.94
C LEU A 123 -9.17 10.54 -12.45
N ALA A 124 -9.11 11.40 -11.42
CA ALA A 124 -10.28 12.10 -10.90
C ALA A 124 -10.88 13.06 -11.95
N GLN A 125 -10.05 13.78 -12.69
CA GLN A 125 -10.49 14.62 -13.81
C GLN A 125 -11.17 13.78 -14.91
N MET A 126 -10.54 12.68 -15.35
CA MET A 126 -11.13 11.79 -16.34
C MET A 126 -12.46 11.18 -15.88
N HIS A 127 -12.61 10.89 -14.59
CA HIS A 127 -13.88 10.43 -14.02
C HIS A 127 -14.97 11.52 -14.10
N LEU A 128 -14.65 12.76 -13.76
CA LEU A 128 -15.60 13.88 -13.87
C LEU A 128 -15.98 14.17 -15.33
N ASP A 129 -15.01 14.12 -16.24
CA ASP A 129 -15.25 14.29 -17.67
C ASP A 129 -16.16 13.18 -18.21
N ALA A 130 -15.91 11.93 -17.84
CA ALA A 130 -16.76 10.80 -18.21
C ALA A 130 -18.19 10.93 -17.64
N LEU A 131 -18.34 11.48 -16.43
CA LEU A 131 -19.64 11.70 -15.81
C LEU A 131 -20.44 12.80 -16.53
N ASN A 132 -19.76 13.89 -16.92
CA ASN A 132 -20.37 14.99 -17.68
C ASN A 132 -20.82 14.55 -19.09
N LEU A 133 -20.09 13.61 -19.70
CA LEU A 133 -20.43 13.06 -21.02
C LEU A 133 -21.50 11.96 -20.96
N ALA A 134 -21.74 11.37 -19.78
CA ALA A 134 -22.73 10.30 -19.62
C ALA A 134 -24.14 10.86 -19.47
N THR A 135 -24.99 10.67 -20.48
CA THR A 135 -26.40 11.09 -20.46
C THR A 135 -27.31 10.13 -19.69
N GLU A 136 -26.97 8.84 -19.70
CA GLU A 136 -27.78 7.76 -19.11
C GLU A 136 -27.49 7.57 -17.62
N LYS A 137 -28.56 7.51 -16.79
CA LYS A 137 -28.45 7.34 -15.32
C LYS A 137 -27.75 6.03 -14.92
N ILE A 138 -27.93 4.97 -15.72
CA ILE A 138 -27.30 3.66 -15.47
C ILE A 138 -25.77 3.80 -15.62
N THR A 139 -25.30 4.45 -16.68
CA THR A 139 -23.87 4.66 -16.94
C THR A 139 -23.22 5.52 -15.85
N GLN A 140 -23.90 6.58 -15.40
CA GLN A 140 -23.44 7.40 -14.27
C GLN A 140 -23.30 6.58 -12.98
N THR A 141 -24.30 5.74 -12.68
CA THR A 141 -24.27 4.86 -11.50
C THR A 141 -23.11 3.87 -11.57
N LEU A 142 -22.90 3.23 -12.72
CA LEU A 142 -21.78 2.32 -12.95
C LEU A 142 -20.43 3.03 -12.80
N LEU A 143 -20.33 4.28 -13.24
CA LEU A 143 -19.10 5.07 -13.14
C LEU A 143 -18.76 5.39 -11.67
N HIS A 144 -19.77 5.74 -10.86
CA HIS A 144 -19.58 5.92 -9.41
C HIS A 144 -19.17 4.63 -8.71
N ILE A 145 -19.80 3.50 -9.06
CA ILE A 145 -19.42 2.19 -8.52
C ILE A 145 -17.97 1.86 -8.89
N ASN A 146 -17.57 2.08 -10.14
CA ASN A 146 -16.21 1.84 -10.60
C ASN A 146 -15.18 2.70 -9.83
N PHE A 147 -15.48 3.98 -9.62
CA PHE A 147 -14.62 4.88 -8.87
C PHE A 147 -14.51 4.50 -7.39
N LEU A 148 -15.59 3.99 -6.79
CA LEU A 148 -15.62 3.58 -5.38
C LEU A 148 -15.10 2.15 -5.16
N ALA A 149 -15.06 1.30 -6.18
CA ALA A 149 -14.63 -0.11 -6.10
C ALA A 149 -13.30 -0.33 -5.33
N PRO A 150 -12.25 0.48 -5.54
CA PRO A 150 -10.99 0.33 -4.80
C PRO A 150 -11.16 0.56 -3.28
N LEU A 151 -12.10 1.40 -2.86
CA LEU A 151 -12.37 1.65 -1.44
C LEU A 151 -12.91 0.39 -0.77
N PHE A 152 -13.84 -0.31 -1.42
CA PHE A 152 -14.37 -1.58 -0.89
C PHE A 152 -13.25 -2.59 -0.66
N MET A 153 -12.32 -2.74 -1.60
CA MET A 153 -11.16 -3.64 -1.43
C MET A 153 -10.29 -3.26 -0.21
N VAL A 154 -10.10 -1.97 0.06
CA VAL A 154 -9.37 -1.52 1.25
C VAL A 154 -10.17 -1.76 2.54
N LEU A 155 -11.49 -1.60 2.51
CA LEU A 155 -12.36 -1.87 3.66
C LEU A 155 -12.34 -3.36 4.05
N LEU A 156 -12.18 -4.28 3.09
CA LEU A 156 -12.05 -5.70 3.37
C LEU A 156 -10.79 -6.06 4.18
N TRP A 157 -9.77 -5.21 4.21
CA TRP A 157 -8.58 -5.43 5.05
C TRP A 157 -8.79 -5.07 6.52
N VAL A 158 -9.93 -4.45 6.85
CA VAL A 158 -10.30 -4.09 8.21
C VAL A 158 -10.96 -5.30 8.86
N LYS A 159 -10.28 -5.92 9.83
CA LYS A 159 -10.73 -7.15 10.53
C LYS A 159 -12.18 -7.08 11.02
N PRO A 160 -12.62 -6.04 11.75
CA PRO A 160 -14.00 -6.01 12.23
C PRO A 160 -15.02 -6.00 11.09
N ILE A 161 -14.72 -5.37 9.95
CA ILE A 161 -15.62 -5.39 8.79
C ILE A 161 -15.74 -6.82 8.23
N THR A 162 -14.61 -7.49 8.02
CA THR A 162 -14.61 -8.80 7.36
C THR A 162 -14.98 -9.95 8.31
N LYS A 163 -14.49 -9.95 9.55
CA LYS A 163 -14.71 -11.04 10.50
C LYS A 163 -16.00 -10.91 11.29
N ASP A 164 -16.37 -9.71 11.72
CA ASP A 164 -17.53 -9.52 12.61
C ASP A 164 -18.82 -9.28 11.82
N TYR A 165 -18.76 -8.69 10.62
CA TYR A 165 -19.96 -8.47 9.79
C TYR A 165 -20.16 -9.50 8.67
N ILE A 166 -19.10 -9.94 7.99
CA ILE A 166 -19.22 -10.85 6.84
C ILE A 166 -19.11 -12.31 7.26
N MET A 167 -18.12 -12.66 8.09
CA MET A 167 -17.81 -14.05 8.42
C MET A 167 -18.57 -14.59 9.64
N ASN A 168 -18.84 -13.74 10.64
CA ASN A 168 -19.66 -14.08 11.82
C ASN A 168 -20.73 -13.00 12.08
N PRO A 169 -21.71 -12.82 11.18
CA PRO A 169 -22.75 -11.82 11.37
C PRO A 169 -23.43 -12.05 12.73
N PRO A 170 -23.65 -11.01 13.56
CA PRO A 170 -24.32 -11.12 14.85
C PRO A 170 -25.81 -11.35 14.65
N LEU A 171 -26.18 -12.48 14.04
CA LEU A 171 -27.54 -12.98 14.00
C LEU A 171 -27.83 -13.65 15.35
N GLY A 172 -28.12 -12.82 16.35
CA GLY A 172 -28.88 -13.23 17.53
C GLY A 172 -28.09 -13.76 18.73
N LYS A 173 -26.82 -13.39 18.94
CA LYS A 173 -26.15 -13.61 20.24
C LYS A 173 -25.73 -12.29 20.86
N GLU A 174 -26.70 -11.62 21.46
CA GLU A 174 -26.45 -10.65 22.52
C GLU A 174 -25.75 -11.36 23.69
N SER A 175 -24.55 -10.89 24.03
CA SER A 175 -24.22 -10.44 25.40
C SER A 175 -22.75 -10.04 25.41
N ILE A 176 -22.54 -8.73 25.44
CA ILE A 176 -21.25 -8.10 25.72
C ILE A 176 -21.13 -8.09 27.26
N PRO A 177 -20.16 -8.77 27.88
CA PRO A 177 -19.73 -8.36 29.22
C PRO A 177 -18.70 -7.23 29.07
N LEU A 178 -18.94 -6.17 29.84
CA LEU A 178 -18.08 -4.99 30.01
C LEU A 178 -16.63 -5.34 30.37
#